data_AF-E1RIU1-F1
#
_entry.id   AF-E1RIU1-F1
#
_cell.length_a   1.000
_cell.length_b   1.000
_cell.length_c   1.000
_cell.angle_alpha   90.00
_cell.angle_beta   90.00
_cell.angle_gamma   90.00
#
_symmetry.space_group_name_H-M   'P 1'
#
loop_
_entity.id
_entity.type
_entity.pdbx_description
1 polymer ?
#
loop_
_entity_poly.entity_id
_entity_poly.type
_entity_poly.pdbx_seq_one_letter_code
_entity_poly.pdbx_strand_id
1 'polypeptide(L)' 'MIPVRCFTCGKVISTEYEEYKKRLEAGEDIREILDDLGLERYCCRRMLLSHKEIIDDLNPYQ' A
#
# COMPACT_ATOMS: atom_id res chain seq x y z
N MET A 1 -6.57 -5.54 4.01
CA MET A 1 -6.98 -4.25 4.63
C MET A 1 -5.75 -3.44 5.04
N ILE A 2 -5.65 -2.20 4.57
CA ILE A 2 -4.56 -1.26 4.86
C ILE A 2 -5.07 -0.08 5.70
N PRO A 3 -4.24 0.63 6.49
CA PRO A 3 -4.62 1.91 7.08
C PRO A 3 -5.17 2.90 6.04
N VAL A 4 -6.32 3.51 6.35
CA VAL A 4 -6.99 4.51 5.49
C VAL A 4 -6.11 5.73 5.27
N ARG A 5 -5.34 6.14 6.28
CA ARG A 5 -4.42 7.28 6.25
C ARG A 5 -3.04 6.89 6.74
N CYS A 6 -2.01 7.60 6.28
CA CYS A 6 -0.67 7.46 6.84
C CYS A 6 -0.61 7.90 8.30
N PHE A 7 0.07 7.12 9.14
CA PHE A 7 0.28 7.45 10.55
C PHE A 7 1.10 8.73 10.80
N THR A 8 1.90 9.17 9.84
CA THR A 8 2.76 10.36 9.99
C THR A 8 2.22 11.55 9.22
N CYS A 9 1.95 11.38 7.91
CA CYS A 9 1.55 12.49 7.04
C CYS A 9 0.04 12.75 7.04
N GLY A 10 -0.79 11.80 7.51
CA GLY A 10 -2.25 11.91 7.45
C GLY A 10 -2.87 11.86 6.04
N LYS A 11 -2.05 11.76 4.98
CA LYS A 11 -2.52 11.57 3.59
C LYS A 11 -3.33 10.26 3.51
N VAL A 12 -4.41 10.27 2.72
CA VAL A 12 -5.17 9.06 2.38
C VAL A 12 -4.27 8.14 1.54
N ILE A 13 -4.24 6.85 1.87
CA ILE A 13 -3.39 5.84 1.19
C ILE A 13 -4.21 4.63 0.73
N SER A 14 -5.40 4.41 1.31
CA SER A 14 -6.20 3.22 1.01
C SER A 14 -6.65 3.13 -0.44
N THR A 15 -6.87 4.27 -1.10
CA THR A 15 -7.35 4.31 -2.50
C THR A 15 -6.28 3.84 -3.47
N GLU A 16 -5.02 4.11 -3.15
CA GLU A 16 -3.86 3.81 -3.98
C GLU A 16 -3.37 2.36 -3.82
N TYR A 17 -3.81 1.65 -2.77
CA TYR A 17 -3.31 0.31 -2.46
C TYR A 17 -3.68 -0.77 -3.49
N GLU A 18 -4.92 -0.76 -3.99
CA GLU A 18 -5.35 -1.75 -4.98
C GLU A 18 -4.58 -1.63 -6.29
N GLU A 19 -4.33 -0.40 -6.73
CA GLU A 19 -3.55 -0.12 -7.94
C GLU A 19 -2.09 -0.51 -7.75
N TYR A 20 -1.50 -0.17 -6.58
CA TYR A 20 -0.16 -0.61 -6.20
C TYR A 20 -0.02 -2.13 -6.27
N LYS A 21 -0.97 -2.89 -5.72
CA LYS A 21 -0.94 -4.36 -5.72
C LYS A 21 -1.00 -4.94 -7.14
N LYS A 22 -1.90 -4.43 -7.99
CA LYS A 22 -2.02 -4.88 -9.39
C LYS A 22 -0.73 -4.67 -10.18
N ARG A 23 -0.10 -3.51 -10.03
CA ARG A 23 1.15 -3.20 -10.75
C ARG A 23 2.35 -3.97 -10.20
N LEU A 24 2.37 -4.21 -8.89
CA LEU A 24 3.36 -5.09 -8.26
C LEU A 24 3.25 -6.53 -8.80
N GLU A 25 2.03 -7.04 -8.95
CA GLU A 25 1.76 -8.36 -9.55
C GLU A 25 2.08 -8.42 -11.05
N ALA A 26 1.96 -7.28 -11.76
CA ALA A 26 2.39 -7.14 -13.16
C ALA A 26 3.93 -7.12 -13.32
N GLY A 27 4.69 -6.99 -12.23
CA GLY A 27 6.15 -7.02 -12.24
C GLY A 27 6.82 -5.68 -12.56
N GLU A 28 6.11 -4.56 -12.42
CA GLU A 28 6.68 -3.22 -12.52
C GLU A 28 7.61 -2.91 -11.34
N ASP A 29 8.56 -1.97 -11.53
CA ASP A 29 9.48 -1.57 -10.47
C ASP A 29 8.73 -0.78 -9.38
N ILE A 30 8.98 -1.17 -8.12
CA ILE A 30 8.31 -0.58 -6.94
C ILE A 30 8.51 0.94 -6.88
N ARG A 31 9.66 1.44 -7.32
CA ARG A 31 9.97 2.87 -7.26
C ARG A 31 9.10 3.64 -8.24
N GLU A 32 8.98 3.15 -9.46
CA GLU A 32 8.18 3.77 -10.52
C GLU A 32 6.70 3.77 -10.16
N ILE A 33 6.18 2.66 -9.60
CA ILE A 33 4.80 2.59 -9.13
C ILE A 33 4.53 3.65 -8.05
N LEU A 34 5.42 3.77 -7.05
CA LEU A 34 5.25 4.72 -5.95
C LEU A 34 5.37 6.18 -6.41
N ASP A 35 6.19 6.45 -7.43
CA ASP A 35 6.35 7.77 -8.03
C ASP A 35 5.11 8.15 -8.86
N ASP A 36 4.56 7.22 -9.64
CA ASP A 36 3.33 7.44 -10.44
C ASP A 36 2.08 7.65 -9.57
N LEU A 37 2.00 6.95 -8.43
CA LEU A 37 0.94 7.16 -7.43
C LEU A 37 1.06 8.50 -6.67
N GLY A 38 2.07 9.32 -6.97
CA GLY A 38 2.26 10.64 -6.34
C GLY A 38 2.59 10.56 -4.84
N LEU A 39 3.27 9.49 -4.42
CA LEU A 39 3.71 9.31 -3.03
C LEU A 39 5.13 9.83 -2.85
N GLU A 40 5.30 11.15 -2.78
CA GLU A 40 6.63 11.78 -2.68
C GLU A 40 7.33 11.52 -1.33
N ARG A 41 6.56 11.50 -0.23
CA ARG A 41 7.12 11.39 1.12
C ARG A 41 7.37 9.94 1.52
N TYR A 42 8.56 9.67 2.05
CA TYR A 42 8.97 8.35 2.55
C TYR A 42 8.00 7.77 3.59
N CYS A 43 7.41 8.62 4.44
CA CYS A 43 6.48 8.18 5.49
C CYS A 43 5.19 7.57 4.92
N CYS A 44 4.71 8.10 3.80
CA CYS A 44 3.55 7.58 3.11
C CYS A 44 3.93 6.30 2.31
N ARG A 45 5.13 6.24 1.70
CA ARG A 45 5.65 5.02 0.99
C ARG A 45 5.83 3.81 1.91
N ARG A 46 6.35 4.03 3.13
CA ARG A 46 6.51 2.99 4.17
C ARG A 46 5.22 2.19 4.41
N MET A 47 4.06 2.84 4.32
CA MET A 47 2.78 2.20 4.57
C MET A 47 2.44 1.14 3.52
N LEU A 48 2.87 1.31 2.28
CA LEU A 48 2.65 0.33 1.21
C LEU A 48 3.74 -0.75 1.19
N LEU A 49 5.00 -0.36 1.38
CA LEU A 49 6.16 -1.25 1.33
C LEU A 49 6.16 -2.34 2.41
N SER A 50 5.73 -2.00 3.63
CA SER A 50 5.79 -2.91 4.79
C SER A 50 4.43 -3.50 5.16
N HIS A 51 3.40 -3.28 4.35
CA HIS A 51 2.07 -3.80 4.63
C HIS A 51 1.97 -5.26 4.23
N LYS A 52 1.40 -6.06 5.13
CA LYS A 52 1.06 -7.46 4.90
C LYS A 52 -0.42 -7.66 5.19
N GLU A 53 -1.14 -8.24 4.24
CA GLU A 53 -2.52 -8.66 4.44
C GLU A 53 -2.54 -9.98 5.20
N ILE A 54 -3.04 -9.96 6.43
CA ILE A 54 -3.16 -11.14 7.31
C ILE A 54 -4.64 -11.55 7.46
N ILE A 55 -5.56 -10.75 6.92
CA ILE A 55 -7.00 -10.98 7.08
C ILE A 55 -7.43 -12.26 6.38
N ASP A 56 -6.89 -12.54 5.21
CA ASP A 56 -7.24 -13.75 4.45
C ASP A 56 -6.83 -15.02 5.22
N ASP A 57 -5.73 -14.97 5.96
CA ASP A 57 -5.24 -16.07 6.80
C ASP A 57 -6.11 -16.27 8.06
N LEU A 58 -6.71 -15.20 8.58
CA LEU A 58 -7.52 -15.22 9.81
C LEU A 58 -9.00 -15.53 9.58
N ASN A 59 -9.52 -15.22 8.39
CA ASN A 59 -10.91 -15.46 8.01
C ASN A 59 -11.44 -16.89 8.26
N PRO A 60 -10.68 -17.99 8.03
CA PRO A 60 -11.20 -19.36 8.23
C PRO A 60 -11.38 -19.75 9.71
N TYR A 61 -10.85 -18.97 10.66
CA TYR A 61 -10.97 -19.24 12.10
C TYR A 61 -12.13 -18.47 12.75
N GLN A 62 -12.90 -17.71 11.96
CA GLN A 62 -14.01 -16.87 12.42
C GLN A 62 -15.36 -17.42 12.00
#